data_AF-A0A0M9ZIB7-F1
#
_entry.id   AF-A0A0M9ZIB7-F1
#
_cell.length_a   1.000
_cell.length_b   1.000
_cell.length_c   1.000
_cell.angle_alpha   90.00
_cell.angle_beta   90.00
_cell.angle_gamma   90.00
#
_symmetry.space_group_name_H-M   'P 1'
#
loop_
_entity.id
_entity.type
_entity.pdbx_description
1 polymer ?
#
loop_
_entity_poly.entity_id
_entity_poly.type
_entity_poly.pdbx_seq_one_letter_code
_entity_poly.pdbx_strand_id
1 'polypeptide(L)'
;TGRWGGFGPPGGYAEYIAVQYGHAIPVFEEAARHPEFLAPMTDAGLTPYRAMKKLRDTGKGVPGRVIGVTGIGGLGSYGVQYAKLLGGGATVVALTRSD
;
A
#
# COMPACT_ATOMS: atom_id res chain seq x y z
N THR A 1 1.42 -1.89 -24.22
CA THR A 1 1.12 -0.83 -23.22
C THR A 1 0.18 -1.42 -22.19
N GLY A 2 0.54 -1.40 -20.90
CA GLY A 2 -0.29 -1.99 -19.85
C GLY A 2 -1.63 -1.27 -19.74
N ARG A 3 -2.74 -2.01 -19.72
CA ARG A 3 -4.09 -1.45 -19.52
C ARG A 3 -4.49 -1.64 -18.06
N TRP A 4 -4.22 -0.63 -17.23
CA TRP A 4 -4.68 -0.59 -15.84
C TRP A 4 -5.71 0.54 -15.70
N GLY A 5 -6.67 0.40 -14.78
CA GLY A 5 -7.68 1.45 -14.56
C GLY A 5 -6.99 2.77 -14.18
N GLY A 6 -7.25 3.84 -14.94
CA GLY A 6 -6.60 5.14 -14.74
C GLY A 6 -5.16 5.25 -15.27
N PHE A 7 -4.57 4.18 -15.82
CA PHE A 7 -3.27 4.20 -16.49
C PHE A 7 -3.40 3.59 -17.89
N GLY A 8 -3.81 4.44 -18.84
CA GLY A 8 -4.24 4.07 -20.18
C GLY A 8 -5.74 4.36 -20.37
N PRO A 9 -6.65 3.40 -20.14
CA PRO A 9 -8.09 3.65 -20.11
C PRO A 9 -8.52 4.60 -18.98
N PRO A 10 -9.73 5.23 -19.08
CA PRO A 10 -10.29 6.06 -18.01
C PRO A 10 -10.31 5.38 -16.64
N GLY A 11 -10.16 6.18 -15.58
CA GLY A 11 -10.08 5.72 -14.18
C GLY A 11 -11.17 6.31 -13.30
N GLY A 12 -11.01 6.21 -11.98
CA GLY A 12 -12.02 6.52 -10.97
C GLY A 12 -12.41 8.00 -10.79
N TYR A 13 -11.88 8.93 -11.60
CA TYR A 13 -12.36 10.32 -11.64
C TYR A 13 -13.60 10.46 -12.53
N ALA A 14 -14.58 9.60 -12.27
CA ALA A 14 -15.85 9.50 -12.96
C ALA A 14 -16.86 8.81 -12.03
N GLU A 15 -18.16 9.02 -12.26
CA GLU A 15 -19.22 8.34 -11.49
C GLU A 15 -19.25 6.82 -11.73
N TYR A 16 -18.80 6.38 -12.92
CA TYR A 16 -18.77 4.99 -13.32
C TYR A 16 -17.48 4.68 -14.11
N ILE A 17 -16.94 3.48 -13.91
CA ILE A 17 -15.79 2.99 -14.66
C ILE A 17 -16.04 1.56 -15.15
N ALA A 18 -15.57 1.25 -16.36
CA ALA A 18 -15.48 -0.13 -16.81
C ALA A 18 -14.23 -0.77 -16.19
N VAL A 19 -14.41 -1.84 -15.43
CA VAL A 19 -13.30 -2.59 -14.82
C VAL A 19 -13.23 -4.00 -15.38
N GLN A 20 -12.01 -4.51 -15.57
CA GLN A 20 -11.84 -5.93 -15.85
C GLN A 20 -12.16 -6.72 -14.58
N TYR A 21 -12.97 -7.77 -14.70
CA TYR A 21 -13.42 -8.59 -13.57
C TYR A 21 -12.28 -9.05 -12.66
N GLY A 22 -11.14 -9.48 -13.24
CA GLY A 22 -9.97 -9.91 -12.48
C GLY A 22 -9.27 -8.83 -11.66
N HIS A 23 -9.60 -7.55 -11.87
CA HIS A 23 -9.09 -6.42 -11.09
C HIS A 23 -10.10 -5.94 -10.02
N ALA A 24 -11.32 -6.48 -10.01
CA ALA A 24 -12.31 -6.18 -8.99
C ALA A 24 -12.15 -7.16 -7.82
N ILE A 25 -11.94 -6.62 -6.62
CA ILE A 25 -11.83 -7.41 -5.40
C ILE A 25 -13.11 -7.21 -4.59
N PRO A 26 -13.86 -8.28 -4.27
CA PRO A 26 -15.03 -8.16 -3.41
C PRO A 26 -14.59 -7.76 -2.00
N VAL A 27 -15.33 -6.85 -1.40
CA VAL A 27 -15.15 -6.39 -0.03
C VAL A 27 -16.42 -6.67 0.77
N PHE A 28 -16.30 -6.83 2.08
CA PHE A 28 -17.45 -7.02 2.97
C PHE A 28 -18.36 -5.80 2.93
N GLU A 29 -19.68 -5.98 3.09
CA GLU A 29 -20.65 -4.89 3.00
C GLU A 29 -20.35 -3.73 3.95
N GLU A 30 -19.90 -4.03 5.17
CA GLU A 30 -19.55 -3.00 6.14
C GLU A 30 -18.38 -2.14 5.66
N ALA A 31 -17.34 -2.76 5.09
CA ALA A 31 -16.21 -2.03 4.53
C ALA A 31 -16.62 -1.21 3.29
N ALA A 32 -17.53 -1.74 2.47
CA ALA A 32 -18.04 -1.06 1.27
C ALA A 32 -18.78 0.25 1.58
N ARG A 33 -19.30 0.41 2.82
CA ARG A 33 -19.93 1.66 3.28
C ARG A 33 -18.93 2.80 3.51
N HIS A 34 -17.63 2.51 3.52
CA HIS A 34 -16.56 3.49 3.76
C HIS A 34 -15.52 3.48 2.64
N PRO A 35 -15.91 3.84 1.39
CA PRO A 35 -15.02 3.81 0.23
C PRO A 35 -13.80 4.74 0.38
N GLU A 36 -13.90 5.80 1.18
CA GLU A 36 -12.83 6.74 1.49
C GLU A 36 -11.61 6.08 2.15
N PHE A 37 -11.83 5.00 2.91
CA PHE A 37 -10.74 4.22 3.50
C PHE A 37 -10.27 3.09 2.58
N LEU A 38 -11.12 2.59 1.68
CA LEU A 38 -10.78 1.51 0.76
C LEU A 38 -10.02 1.98 -0.48
N ALA A 39 -10.38 3.14 -1.04
CA ALA A 39 -9.74 3.69 -2.23
C ALA A 39 -8.20 3.78 -2.10
N PRO A 40 -7.63 4.42 -1.05
CA PRO A 40 -6.17 4.51 -0.90
C PRO A 40 -5.51 3.16 -0.66
N MET A 41 -6.24 2.16 -0.14
CA MET A 41 -5.68 0.83 0.12
C MET A 41 -5.27 0.10 -1.17
N THR A 42 -5.87 0.43 -2.30
CA THR A 42 -5.59 -0.22 -3.60
C THR A 42 -4.24 0.15 -4.21
N ASP A 43 -3.62 1.25 -3.76
CA ASP A 43 -2.26 1.66 -4.15
C ASP A 43 -1.40 1.99 -2.93
N ALA A 44 -1.71 3.08 -2.23
CA ALA A 44 -0.92 3.56 -1.11
C ALA A 44 -0.82 2.52 0.02
N GLY A 45 -1.85 1.70 0.23
CA GLY A 45 -1.79 0.55 1.13
C GLY A 45 -1.09 -0.67 0.51
N LEU A 46 -1.54 -1.12 -0.66
CA LEU A 46 -1.09 -2.38 -1.25
C LEU A 46 0.39 -2.38 -1.67
N THR A 47 0.88 -1.25 -2.20
CA THR A 47 2.26 -1.10 -2.69
C THR A 47 3.30 -1.34 -1.58
N PRO A 48 3.28 -0.61 -0.45
CA PRO A 48 4.21 -0.87 0.66
C PRO A 48 3.93 -2.20 1.37
N TYR A 49 2.68 -2.66 1.44
CA TYR A 49 2.38 -4.00 1.97
C TYR A 49 3.12 -5.08 1.19
N ARG A 50 3.07 -5.05 -0.15
CA ARG A 50 3.79 -6.00 -1.00
C ARG A 50 5.30 -5.93 -0.79
N ALA A 51 5.87 -4.73 -0.68
CA ALA A 51 7.29 -4.55 -0.42
C ALA A 51 7.71 -5.18 0.92
N MET A 52 6.95 -4.90 1.99
CA MET A 52 7.21 -5.45 3.31
C MET A 52 7.00 -6.97 3.38
N LYS A 53 5.99 -7.51 2.69
CA LYS A 53 5.80 -8.97 2.57
C LYS A 53 7.02 -9.62 1.91
N LYS A 54 7.49 -9.07 0.78
CA LYS A 54 8.71 -9.57 0.12
C LYS A 54 9.92 -9.51 1.04
N LEU A 55 10.12 -8.39 1.76
CA LEU A 55 11.23 -8.25 2.70
C LEU A 55 11.15 -9.29 3.82
N ARG A 56 9.98 -9.48 4.42
CA ARG A 56 9.73 -10.51 5.44
C ARG A 56 10.09 -11.89 4.93
N ASP A 57 9.68 -12.23 3.70
CA ASP A 57 9.94 -13.54 3.10
C ASP A 57 11.45 -13.79 2.86
N THR A 58 12.31 -12.76 2.90
CA THR A 58 13.77 -12.92 2.89
C THR A 58 14.39 -13.28 4.25
N GLY A 59 13.62 -13.19 5.36
CA GLY A 59 14.10 -13.41 6.72
C GLY A 59 15.04 -12.31 7.26
N LYS A 60 15.16 -11.17 6.57
CA LYS A 60 16.10 -10.09 6.95
C LYS A 60 15.53 -9.06 7.93
N GLY A 61 14.21 -9.03 8.14
CA GLY A 61 13.55 -8.17 9.13
C GLY A 61 13.58 -8.85 10.50
N VAL A 62 14.72 -8.87 11.17
CA VAL A 62 14.94 -9.53 12.47
C VAL A 62 15.41 -8.51 13.51
N PRO A 63 15.33 -8.82 14.82
CA PRO A 63 15.84 -7.93 15.86
C PRO A 63 17.32 -7.55 15.62
N GLY A 64 17.68 -6.32 15.95
CA GLY A 64 19.02 -5.77 15.70
C GLY A 64 19.27 -5.25 14.28
N ARG A 65 18.32 -5.42 13.34
CA ARG A 65 18.34 -4.75 12.04
C ARG A 65 17.54 -3.45 12.06
N VAL A 66 17.81 -2.61 11.07
CA VAL A 66 17.09 -1.35 10.85
C VAL A 66 16.37 -1.40 9.50
N ILE A 67 15.10 -1.00 9.50
CA ILE A 67 14.30 -0.74 8.30
C ILE A 67 14.13 0.77 8.18
N GLY A 68 14.73 1.34 7.13
CA GLY A 68 14.55 2.74 6.78
C GLY A 68 13.34 2.94 5.87
N VAL A 69 12.45 3.86 6.22
CA VAL A 69 11.35 4.31 5.37
C VAL A 69 11.61 5.77 4.99
N THR A 70 11.87 6.02 3.70
CA THR A 70 12.18 7.36 3.18
C THR A 70 10.97 7.92 2.43
N GLY A 71 10.55 9.12 2.84
CA GLY A 71 9.33 9.80 2.36
C GLY A 71 8.10 9.31 3.12
N ILE A 72 7.49 10.18 3.94
CA ILE A 72 6.34 9.83 4.82
C ILE A 72 5.05 10.51 4.31
N GLY A 73 4.79 10.36 3.01
CA GLY A 73 3.53 10.76 2.37
C GLY A 73 2.50 9.63 2.38
N GLY A 74 1.66 9.55 1.33
CA GLY A 74 0.62 8.52 1.17
C GLY A 74 1.14 7.10 1.39
N LEU A 75 2.09 6.64 0.56
CA LEU A 75 2.66 5.29 0.68
C LEU A 75 3.53 5.14 1.94
N GLY A 76 4.30 6.16 2.28
CA GLY A 76 5.27 6.12 3.38
C GLY A 76 4.62 5.92 4.74
N SER A 77 3.48 6.56 4.97
CA SER A 77 2.71 6.41 6.21
C SER A 77 2.23 4.95 6.42
N TYR A 78 1.77 4.28 5.36
CA TYR A 78 1.49 2.83 5.40
C TYR A 78 2.77 2.01 5.51
N GLY A 79 3.85 2.41 4.84
CA GLY A 79 5.16 1.77 4.91
C GLY A 79 5.69 1.65 6.33
N VAL A 80 5.59 2.71 7.14
CA VAL A 80 5.97 2.68 8.56
C VAL A 80 5.11 1.70 9.36
N GLN A 81 3.79 1.70 9.13
CA GLN A 81 2.86 0.78 9.80
C GLN A 81 3.18 -0.68 9.46
N TYR A 82 3.35 -1.00 8.18
CA TYR A 82 3.71 -2.36 7.76
C TYR A 82 5.12 -2.76 8.18
N ALA A 83 6.08 -1.84 8.24
CA ALA A 83 7.39 -2.11 8.79
C ALA A 83 7.30 -2.52 10.26
N LYS A 84 6.44 -1.87 11.05
CA LYS A 84 6.20 -2.25 12.45
C LYS A 84 5.49 -3.60 12.58
N LEU A 85 4.50 -3.88 11.72
CA LEU A 85 3.71 -5.12 11.78
C LEU A 85 4.44 -6.34 11.21
N LEU A 86 5.24 -6.16 10.16
CA LEU A 86 5.83 -7.25 9.37
C LEU A 86 7.36 -7.33 9.47
N GLY A 87 8.02 -6.34 10.08
CA GLY A 87 9.48 -6.22 10.15
C GLY A 87 10.16 -7.11 11.20
N GLY A 88 9.45 -8.08 11.79
CA GLY A 88 10.00 -9.11 12.69
C GLY A 88 10.84 -8.57 13.86
N GLY A 89 10.49 -7.40 14.38
CA GLY A 89 11.19 -6.77 15.51
C GLY A 89 12.38 -5.87 15.13
N ALA A 90 12.62 -5.63 13.83
CA ALA A 90 13.59 -4.63 13.39
C ALA A 90 13.21 -3.21 13.87
N THR A 91 14.22 -2.36 14.07
CA THR A 91 14.01 -0.95 14.38
C THR A 91 13.55 -0.22 13.13
N VAL A 92 12.42 0.49 13.21
CA VAL A 92 11.88 1.27 12.09
C VAL A 92 12.32 2.72 12.23
N VAL A 93 13.00 3.25 11.22
CA VAL A 93 13.42 4.65 11.16
C VAL A 93 12.72 5.32 9.98
N ALA A 94 11.96 6.36 10.27
CA ALA A 94 11.21 7.14 9.27
C ALA A 94 11.94 8.47 9.00
N LEU A 95 12.12 8.80 7.72
CA LEU A 95 12.86 9.99 7.28
C LEU A 95 12.05 10.69 6.19
N THR A 96 11.80 11.99 6.33
CA THR A 96 11.16 12.80 5.28
C THR A 96 11.69 14.22 5.29
N ARG A 97 11.59 14.91 4.15
CA ARG A 97 11.73 16.36 4.11
C ARG A 97 10.42 17.02 4.55
N SER A 98 10.51 18.25 5.01
CA SER A 98 9.36 19.09 5.39
C SER A 98 9.24 20.40 4.59
N ASP A 99 10.17 20.64 3.66
CA ASP A 99 10.25 21.78 2.74
C ASP A 99 9.57 21.49 1.39
#